data_AF-A0A8T1YUA9-F1
#
_entry.id   AF-A0A8T1YUA9-F1
#
_cell.length_a   1.000
_cell.length_b   1.000
_cell.length_c   1.000
_cell.angle_alpha   90.00
_cell.angle_beta   90.00
_cell.angle_gamma   90.00
#
_symmetry.space_group_name_H-M   'P 1'
#
loop_
_entity.id
_entity.type
_entity.pdbx_description
1 polymer ?
#
loop_
_entity_poly.entity_id
_entity_poly.type
_entity_poly.pdbx_seq_one_letter_code
_entity_poly.pdbx_strand_id
1 'polypeptide(L)'
;MNTRDQQGMVKKRLAVLVGCNYPNTRNELHGCINDVLAMKETILSRFGFKENDIEVLTDEPESKVKPTGANIKAALRRMVDKAQAGSGDILFFHYSGHGTRIPSVKSSHPFKQDEAIVPCDFNLITDVDFRELVNQLPKGTSFTMISDSCHSGGLIDKEKEQIGPFSVSSNISPDMETTNKTITSRALPFKAVLDHLSSLTGISTPDIGTHLLELFGGDAGLKFRLSAMDLMDLLETMTARERHVDSGILLSGCQADETSADVGVGNGKAYGAFSNAIQTVLKENEGALKNKQLVMMARDVLERLGFHQHPCLYCSDQNADATFLSQP
;
A
#
# COMPACT_ATOMS: atom_id res chain seq x y z
N MET A 1 -6.88 -31.85 -31.00
CA MET A 1 -7.08 -30.76 -31.99
C MET A 1 -6.55 -29.49 -31.34
N ASN A 2 -5.42 -28.98 -31.84
CA ASN A 2 -4.79 -27.75 -31.37
C ASN A 2 -5.57 -26.54 -31.91
N THR A 3 -6.24 -25.80 -31.04
CA THR A 3 -6.59 -24.40 -31.32
C THR A 3 -5.36 -23.55 -31.06
N ARG A 4 -4.67 -23.19 -32.15
CA ARG A 4 -3.62 -22.18 -32.16
C ARG A 4 -4.29 -20.81 -32.05
N ASP A 5 -4.24 -20.21 -30.87
CA ASP A 5 -4.51 -18.78 -30.74
C ASP A 5 -3.30 -17.97 -31.23
N GLN A 6 -3.62 -16.95 -32.01
CA GLN A 6 -2.70 -16.08 -32.74
C GLN A 6 -1.84 -15.30 -31.72
N GLN A 7 -0.52 -15.50 -31.77
CA GLN A 7 0.51 -14.85 -30.92
C GLN A 7 0.17 -14.86 -29.41
N GLY A 8 0.14 -16.05 -28.80
CA GLY A 8 -0.08 -16.24 -27.36
C GLY A 8 0.99 -15.59 -26.49
N MET A 9 0.82 -14.30 -26.15
CA MET A 9 1.58 -13.66 -25.08
C MET A 9 1.16 -14.29 -23.74
N VAL A 10 2.13 -14.84 -23.02
CA VAL A 10 1.89 -15.42 -21.69
C VAL A 10 1.69 -14.27 -20.69
N LYS A 11 0.50 -14.23 -20.07
CA LYS A 11 0.18 -13.31 -18.97
C LYS A 11 1.21 -13.42 -17.85
N LYS A 12 1.87 -12.31 -17.52
CA LYS A 12 2.81 -12.19 -16.41
C LYS A 12 2.10 -11.80 -15.13
N ARG A 13 2.75 -12.15 -14.02
CA ARG A 13 2.32 -11.83 -12.66
C ARG A 13 3.53 -11.30 -11.93
N LEU A 14 3.60 -9.98 -11.77
CA LEU A 14 4.75 -9.26 -11.24
C LEU A 14 4.38 -8.68 -9.88
N ALA A 15 5.25 -8.80 -8.89
CA ALA A 15 4.99 -8.25 -7.57
C ALA A 15 6.17 -7.46 -7.00
N VAL A 16 5.84 -6.43 -6.23
CA VAL A 16 6.76 -5.76 -5.31
C VAL A 16 6.18 -5.85 -3.91
N LEU A 17 6.93 -6.37 -2.95
CA LEU A 17 6.52 -6.54 -1.57
C LEU A 17 7.48 -5.76 -0.66
N VAL A 18 6.95 -4.87 0.18
CA VAL A 18 7.74 -3.93 0.99
C VAL A 18 7.32 -4.00 2.45
N GLY A 19 8.23 -4.43 3.32
CA GLY A 19 8.03 -4.49 4.77
C GLY A 19 9.03 -3.62 5.51
N CYS A 20 8.55 -2.62 6.24
CA CYS A 20 9.38 -1.71 7.04
C CYS A 20 9.09 -1.89 8.54
N ASN A 21 10.06 -2.38 9.30
CA ASN A 21 9.99 -2.51 10.76
C ASN A 21 10.65 -1.33 11.50
N TYR A 22 11.40 -0.48 10.82
CA TYR A 22 12.12 0.68 11.39
C TYR A 22 12.99 0.30 12.60
N PRO A 23 13.87 -0.72 12.49
CA PRO A 23 14.55 -1.29 13.63
C PRO A 23 15.47 -0.26 14.29
N ASN A 24 15.58 -0.33 15.63
CA ASN A 24 16.37 0.61 16.43
C ASN A 24 15.92 2.08 16.35
N THR A 25 14.65 2.33 16.01
CA THR A 25 14.05 3.66 16.05
C THR A 25 12.98 3.75 17.14
N ARG A 26 12.52 4.96 17.47
CA ARG A 26 11.38 5.16 18.39
C ARG A 26 10.05 4.72 17.79
N ASN A 27 10.02 4.40 16.50
CA ASN A 27 8.83 4.06 15.72
C ASN A 27 8.94 2.60 15.22
N GLU A 28 9.55 1.73 16.02
CA GLU A 28 9.78 0.34 15.64
C GLU A 28 8.46 -0.45 15.58
N LEU A 29 8.29 -1.22 14.51
CA LEU A 29 7.23 -2.19 14.27
C LEU A 29 7.85 -3.58 14.14
N HIS A 30 7.05 -4.64 14.31
CA HIS A 30 7.56 -6.01 14.34
C HIS A 30 6.86 -6.95 13.35
N GLY A 31 5.65 -6.62 12.91
CA GLY A 31 4.88 -7.47 12.01
C GLY A 31 5.13 -7.25 10.51
N CYS A 32 5.69 -6.11 10.11
CA CYS A 32 5.65 -5.67 8.72
C CYS A 32 6.41 -6.60 7.76
N ILE A 33 7.57 -7.09 8.18
CA ILE A 33 8.36 -8.06 7.41
C ILE A 33 7.64 -9.42 7.35
N ASN A 34 7.04 -9.88 8.46
CA ASN A 34 6.30 -11.14 8.48
C ASN A 34 5.11 -11.11 7.53
N ASP A 35 4.42 -9.96 7.44
CA ASP A 35 3.27 -9.77 6.55
C ASP A 35 3.64 -9.98 5.07
N VAL A 36 4.72 -9.35 4.62
CA VAL A 36 5.14 -9.44 3.21
C VAL A 36 5.71 -10.81 2.87
N LEU A 37 6.38 -11.47 3.81
CA LEU A 37 6.86 -12.84 3.60
C LEU A 37 5.68 -13.83 3.54
N ALA A 38 4.67 -13.68 4.40
CA ALA A 38 3.45 -14.49 4.33
C ALA A 38 2.70 -14.24 3.00
N MET A 39 2.64 -12.99 2.54
CA MET A 39 2.02 -12.67 1.25
C MET A 39 2.79 -13.27 0.07
N LYS A 40 4.13 -13.24 0.11
CA LYS A 40 4.99 -13.88 -0.90
C LYS A 40 4.62 -15.36 -1.06
N GLU A 41 4.58 -16.11 0.03
CA GLU A 41 4.25 -17.54 0.00
C GLU A 41 2.85 -17.78 -0.59
N THR A 42 1.87 -16.96 -0.22
CA THR A 42 0.51 -17.05 -0.75
C THR A 42 0.44 -16.77 -2.25
N ILE A 43 1.10 -15.73 -2.76
CA ILE A 43 1.04 -15.41 -4.20
C ILE A 43 1.81 -16.41 -5.07
N LEU A 44 2.88 -17.02 -4.53
CA LEU A 44 3.60 -18.12 -5.15
C LEU A 44 2.74 -19.38 -5.24
N SER A 45 2.18 -19.80 -4.10
CA SER A 45 1.48 -21.08 -3.99
C SER A 45 0.11 -21.10 -4.65
N ARG A 46 -0.62 -19.97 -4.61
CA ARG A 46 -2.03 -19.92 -5.01
C ARG A 46 -2.32 -19.09 -6.24
N PHE A 47 -1.55 -18.02 -6.47
CA PHE A 47 -1.86 -17.05 -7.54
C PHE A 47 -0.96 -17.19 -8.76
N GLY A 48 -0.04 -18.15 -8.78
CA GLY A 48 0.79 -18.47 -9.95
C GLY A 48 1.88 -17.42 -10.24
N PHE A 49 2.24 -16.60 -9.25
CA PHE A 49 3.43 -15.76 -9.35
C PHE A 49 4.68 -16.63 -9.37
N LYS A 50 5.74 -16.17 -10.03
CA LYS A 50 7.03 -16.85 -10.06
C LYS A 50 8.01 -16.12 -9.16
N GLU A 51 8.91 -16.86 -8.52
CA GLU A 51 9.94 -16.30 -7.63
C GLU A 51 10.73 -15.16 -8.30
N ASN A 52 11.13 -15.33 -9.57
CA ASN A 52 11.90 -14.33 -10.32
C ASN A 52 11.10 -13.08 -10.72
N ASP A 53 9.79 -13.12 -10.56
CA ASP A 53 8.86 -12.03 -10.87
C ASP A 53 8.39 -11.28 -9.61
N ILE A 54 8.91 -11.66 -8.43
CA ILE A 54 8.61 -11.02 -7.15
C ILE A 54 9.88 -10.31 -6.63
N GLU A 55 9.79 -9.01 -6.38
CA GLU A 55 10.83 -8.24 -5.70
C GLU A 55 10.41 -7.97 -4.26
N VAL A 56 11.28 -8.27 -3.29
CA VAL A 56 11.01 -8.06 -1.84
C VAL A 56 12.03 -7.08 -1.27
N LEU A 57 11.56 -6.02 -0.63
CA LEU A 57 12.39 -5.03 0.06
C LEU A 57 12.01 -5.01 1.53
N THR A 58 12.99 -5.26 2.40
CA THR A 58 12.81 -5.20 3.87
C THR A 58 13.99 -4.51 4.51
N ASP A 59 13.77 -3.91 5.68
CA ASP A 59 14.82 -3.23 6.44
C ASP A 59 15.58 -4.15 7.40
N GLU A 60 15.34 -5.47 7.32
CA GLU A 60 16.16 -6.52 7.94
C GLU A 60 17.66 -6.33 7.64
N PRO A 61 18.57 -6.47 8.61
CA PRO A 61 20.00 -6.20 8.42
C PRO A 61 20.62 -6.87 7.18
N GLU A 62 20.21 -8.11 6.88
CA GLU A 62 20.70 -8.98 5.83
C GLU A 62 20.13 -8.65 4.44
N SER A 63 19.12 -7.78 4.36
CA SER A 63 18.45 -7.44 3.11
C SER A 63 19.36 -6.67 2.17
N LYS A 64 19.51 -7.21 0.95
CA LYS A 64 20.36 -6.64 -0.12
C LYS A 64 19.90 -5.26 -0.56
N VAL A 65 18.60 -5.02 -0.56
CA VAL A 65 17.97 -3.77 -0.97
C VAL A 65 17.07 -3.30 0.15
N LYS A 66 17.41 -2.15 0.74
CA LYS A 66 16.61 -1.54 1.80
C LYS A 66 15.38 -0.84 1.21
N PRO A 67 14.24 -0.81 1.92
CA PRO A 67 13.01 -0.15 1.48
C PRO A 67 13.08 1.37 1.69
N THR A 68 14.10 2.00 1.10
CA THR A 68 14.22 3.47 1.00
C THR A 68 13.22 4.01 -0.01
N GLY A 69 12.83 5.29 0.08
CA GLY A 69 11.92 5.89 -0.88
C GLY A 69 12.39 5.77 -2.34
N ALA A 70 13.70 5.91 -2.58
CA ALA A 70 14.28 5.73 -3.90
C ALA A 70 14.14 4.28 -4.41
N ASN A 71 14.53 3.28 -3.61
CA ASN A 71 14.46 1.87 -3.97
C ASN A 71 13.02 1.39 -4.21
N ILE A 72 12.06 1.81 -3.39
CA ILE A 72 10.65 1.46 -3.58
C ILE A 72 10.14 2.01 -4.92
N LYS A 73 10.36 3.30 -5.19
CA LYS A 73 9.98 3.91 -6.48
C LYS A 73 10.66 3.22 -7.66
N ALA A 74 11.94 2.86 -7.53
CA ALA A 74 12.67 2.16 -8.57
C ALA A 74 12.14 0.72 -8.81
N ALA A 75 11.79 -0.01 -7.75
CA ALA A 75 11.19 -1.34 -7.85
C ALA A 75 9.82 -1.31 -8.53
N LEU A 76 8.97 -0.35 -8.16
CA LEU A 76 7.68 -0.17 -8.78
C LEU A 76 7.81 0.21 -10.27
N ARG A 77 8.73 1.11 -10.62
CA ARG A 77 9.02 1.45 -12.04
C ARG A 77 9.47 0.23 -12.83
N ARG A 78 10.42 -0.55 -12.30
CA ARG A 78 10.85 -1.83 -12.93
C ARG A 78 9.68 -2.79 -13.14
N MET A 79 8.75 -2.86 -12.18
CA MET A 79 7.56 -3.70 -12.30
C MET A 79 6.65 -3.24 -13.44
N VAL A 80 6.40 -1.93 -13.56
CA VAL A 80 5.61 -1.35 -14.65
C VAL A 80 6.32 -1.53 -16.00
N ASP A 81 7.62 -1.29 -16.09
CA ASP A 81 8.40 -1.44 -17.33
C ASP A 81 8.42 -2.87 -17.88
N LYS A 82 8.30 -3.88 -17.01
CA LYS A 82 8.23 -5.29 -17.40
C LYS A 82 6.84 -5.69 -17.94
N ALA A 83 5.80 -4.92 -17.65
CA ALA A 83 4.43 -5.18 -18.06
C ALA A 83 4.25 -4.92 -19.57
N GLN A 84 3.39 -5.71 -20.21
CA GLN A 84 3.18 -5.65 -21.66
C GLN A 84 1.73 -5.29 -21.99
N ALA A 85 1.52 -4.31 -22.87
CA ALA A 85 0.19 -3.92 -23.31
C ALA A 85 -0.55 -5.09 -23.98
N GLY A 86 -1.83 -5.27 -23.63
CA GLY A 86 -2.71 -6.28 -24.24
C GLY A 86 -2.50 -7.72 -23.77
N SER A 87 -1.53 -7.97 -22.88
CA SER A 87 -1.19 -9.31 -22.35
C SER A 87 -2.09 -9.77 -21.18
N GLY A 88 -2.82 -8.83 -20.55
CA GLY A 88 -3.57 -9.09 -19.33
C GLY A 88 -2.71 -9.21 -18.07
N ASP A 89 -1.48 -8.68 -18.06
CA ASP A 89 -0.54 -8.76 -16.94
C ASP A 89 -1.15 -8.30 -15.61
N ILE A 90 -0.77 -8.99 -14.52
CA ILE A 90 -1.17 -8.67 -13.15
C ILE A 90 0.02 -8.10 -12.41
N LEU A 91 -0.10 -6.87 -11.93
CA LEU A 91 0.88 -6.22 -11.09
C LEU A 91 0.33 -6.13 -9.67
N PHE A 92 1.15 -6.51 -8.70
CA PHE A 92 0.77 -6.54 -7.30
C PHE A 92 1.78 -5.79 -6.44
N PHE A 93 1.28 -4.89 -5.62
CA PHE A 93 2.09 -4.17 -4.64
C PHE A 93 1.53 -4.42 -3.24
N HIS A 94 2.36 -4.92 -2.33
CA HIS A 94 2.01 -5.03 -0.91
C HIS A 94 2.98 -4.19 -0.11
N TYR A 95 2.43 -3.18 0.58
CA TYR A 95 3.17 -2.37 1.53
C TYR A 95 2.68 -2.68 2.95
N SER A 96 3.62 -2.95 3.85
CA SER A 96 3.40 -3.11 5.28
C SER A 96 4.40 -2.23 6.02
N GLY A 97 3.90 -1.26 6.80
CA GLY A 97 4.74 -0.26 7.45
C GLY A 97 3.96 0.94 7.95
N HIS A 98 4.68 2.02 8.28
CA HIS A 98 4.06 3.28 8.69
C HIS A 98 3.44 4.03 7.52
N GLY A 99 2.36 4.74 7.82
CA GLY A 99 1.84 5.83 7.00
C GLY A 99 1.64 7.09 7.83
N THR A 100 1.62 8.24 7.15
CA THR A 100 1.55 9.55 7.79
C THR A 100 0.62 10.49 7.04
N ARG A 101 0.18 11.55 7.73
CA ARG A 101 -0.63 12.63 7.18
C ARG A 101 0.17 13.91 7.14
N ILE A 102 0.37 14.43 5.94
CA ILE A 102 1.07 15.69 5.72
C ILE A 102 0.02 16.81 5.78
N PRO A 103 0.13 17.76 6.73
CA PRO A 103 -0.73 18.93 6.75
C PRO A 103 -0.57 19.72 5.45
N SER A 104 -1.70 20.07 4.81
CA SER A 104 -1.66 20.96 3.66
C SER A 104 -1.22 22.36 4.08
N VAL A 105 -0.23 22.91 3.36
CA VAL A 105 0.25 24.29 3.52
C VAL A 105 -0.63 25.27 2.71
N LYS A 106 -1.54 24.78 1.86
CA LYS A 106 -2.34 25.64 0.95
C LYS A 106 -3.68 26.04 1.58
N SER A 107 -3.90 27.35 1.66
CA SER A 107 -5.09 28.00 2.22
C SER A 107 -6.41 27.76 1.47
N SER A 108 -6.38 27.18 0.26
CA SER A 108 -7.59 26.96 -0.54
C SER A 108 -8.39 25.71 -0.15
N HIS A 109 -7.76 24.74 0.52
CA HIS A 109 -8.41 23.50 0.96
C HIS A 109 -7.92 23.10 2.36
N PRO A 110 -8.30 23.86 3.41
CA PRO A 110 -7.80 23.67 4.78
C PRO A 110 -8.13 22.31 5.40
N PHE A 111 -8.97 21.49 4.76
CA PHE A 111 -9.38 20.16 5.25
C PHE A 111 -8.76 18.98 4.48
N LYS A 112 -8.05 19.19 3.36
CA LYS A 112 -7.40 18.09 2.62
C LYS A 112 -5.99 17.90 3.18
N GLN A 113 -5.79 16.82 3.95
CA GLN A 113 -4.46 16.36 4.35
C GLN A 113 -3.97 15.36 3.32
N ASP A 114 -2.69 15.45 2.97
CA ASP A 114 -2.09 14.50 2.04
C ASP A 114 -1.63 13.26 2.79
N GLU A 115 -1.73 12.11 2.13
CA GLU A 115 -1.42 10.81 2.70
C GLU A 115 -0.14 10.25 2.06
N ALA A 116 0.72 9.65 2.87
CA ALA A 116 2.00 9.10 2.40
C ALA A 116 2.38 7.83 3.15
N ILE A 117 2.98 6.88 2.43
CA ILE A 117 3.74 5.81 3.06
C ILE A 117 5.09 6.34 3.54
N VAL A 118 5.64 5.74 4.59
CA VAL A 118 6.92 6.15 5.19
C VAL A 118 7.98 5.08 4.95
N PRO A 119 8.83 5.19 3.92
CA PRO A 119 9.96 4.28 3.71
C PRO A 119 10.94 4.28 4.90
N CYS A 120 11.85 3.30 4.98
CA CYS A 120 12.73 3.16 6.16
C CYS A 120 13.70 4.35 6.35
N ASP A 121 13.94 5.15 5.30
CA ASP A 121 14.73 6.38 5.32
C ASP A 121 13.88 7.65 5.45
N PHE A 122 12.56 7.52 5.68
CA PHE A 122 11.62 8.64 5.81
C PHE A 122 11.47 9.51 4.54
N ASN A 123 11.98 9.07 3.39
CA ASN A 123 11.75 9.70 2.10
C ASN A 123 10.32 9.41 1.62
N LEU A 124 9.38 10.24 2.04
CA LEU A 124 7.94 10.02 1.87
C LEU A 124 7.54 9.80 0.39
N ILE A 125 6.63 8.85 0.17
CA ILE A 125 6.01 8.57 -1.13
C ILE A 125 4.51 8.86 -0.99
N THR A 126 3.99 9.79 -1.80
CA THR A 126 2.60 10.24 -1.71
C THR A 126 1.73 9.66 -2.83
N ASP A 127 0.43 9.91 -2.74
CA ASP A 127 -0.55 9.75 -3.81
C ASP A 127 -0.08 10.19 -5.21
N VAL A 128 0.65 11.31 -5.32
CA VAL A 128 1.19 11.83 -6.58
C VAL A 128 2.18 10.85 -7.20
N ASP A 129 3.08 10.26 -6.41
CA ASP A 129 4.05 9.27 -6.88
C ASP A 129 3.35 8.00 -7.40
N PHE A 130 2.35 7.50 -6.65
CA PHE A 130 1.57 6.33 -7.07
C PHE A 130 0.71 6.61 -8.29
N ARG A 131 0.08 7.78 -8.38
CA ARG A 131 -0.70 8.19 -9.55
C ARG A 131 0.19 8.30 -10.79
N GLU A 132 1.44 8.79 -10.65
CA GLU A 132 2.40 8.85 -11.76
C GLU A 132 2.70 7.45 -12.29
N LEU A 133 2.84 6.49 -11.38
CA LEU A 133 3.10 5.10 -11.69
C LEU A 133 1.91 4.41 -12.35
N VAL A 134 0.72 4.55 -11.77
CA VAL A 134 -0.53 3.95 -12.29
C VAL A 134 -0.83 4.48 -13.71
N ASN A 135 -0.55 5.76 -13.98
CA ASN A 135 -0.76 6.35 -15.30
C ASN A 135 0.20 5.83 -16.38
N GLN A 136 1.26 5.10 -16.01
CA GLN A 136 2.20 4.47 -16.94
C GLN A 136 1.86 3.00 -17.22
N LEU A 137 0.83 2.45 -16.57
CA LEU A 137 0.44 1.06 -16.77
C LEU A 137 0.02 0.80 -18.22
N PRO A 138 0.58 -0.24 -18.88
CA PRO A 138 0.16 -0.61 -20.21
C PRO A 138 -1.32 -0.98 -20.27
N LYS A 139 -2.00 -0.64 -21.36
CA LYS A 139 -3.43 -0.97 -21.54
C LYS A 139 -3.68 -2.47 -21.34
N GLY A 140 -4.70 -2.79 -20.54
CA GLY A 140 -5.08 -4.18 -20.24
C GLY A 140 -4.31 -4.81 -19.08
N THR A 141 -3.42 -4.06 -18.43
CA THR A 141 -2.76 -4.46 -17.17
C THR A 141 -3.67 -4.12 -15.99
N SER A 142 -3.71 -4.99 -14.98
CA SER A 142 -4.34 -4.68 -13.69
C SER A 142 -3.26 -4.43 -12.64
N PHE A 143 -3.44 -3.39 -11.81
CA PHE A 143 -2.59 -3.12 -10.67
C PHE A 143 -3.39 -3.22 -9.38
N THR A 144 -2.96 -4.09 -8.47
CA THR A 144 -3.57 -4.25 -7.14
C THR A 144 -2.57 -3.86 -6.07
N MET A 145 -2.96 -2.96 -5.18
CA MET A 145 -2.20 -2.51 -4.02
C MET A 145 -2.90 -2.94 -2.73
N ILE A 146 -2.18 -3.61 -1.85
CA ILE A 146 -2.55 -3.77 -0.44
C ILE A 146 -1.64 -2.85 0.37
N SER A 147 -2.25 -1.93 1.13
CA SER A 147 -1.54 -1.03 2.02
C SER A 147 -1.96 -1.30 3.45
N ASP A 148 -1.16 -2.10 4.18
CA ASP A 148 -1.33 -2.31 5.61
C ASP A 148 -0.59 -1.23 6.40
N SER A 149 -1.08 -0.01 6.23
CA SER A 149 -0.59 1.21 6.84
C SER A 149 -1.78 2.11 7.18
N CYS A 150 -1.62 3.01 8.14
CA CYS A 150 -2.60 4.07 8.36
C CYS A 150 -2.46 5.14 7.30
N HIS A 151 -3.54 5.87 7.00
CA HIS A 151 -3.49 7.01 6.07
C HIS A 151 -3.01 6.60 4.68
N SER A 152 -3.68 5.60 4.09
CA SER A 152 -3.38 5.14 2.73
C SER A 152 -4.58 5.24 1.78
N GLY A 153 -5.74 5.70 2.25
CA GLY A 153 -6.98 5.78 1.46
C GLY A 153 -6.87 6.79 0.31
N GLY A 154 -6.02 7.81 0.45
CA GLY A 154 -5.72 8.79 -0.59
C GLY A 154 -4.67 8.38 -1.61
N LEU A 155 -3.98 7.24 -1.46
CA LEU A 155 -2.82 6.89 -2.30
C LEU A 155 -3.18 6.63 -3.77
N ILE A 156 -4.44 6.27 -4.05
CA ILE A 156 -4.98 6.25 -5.41
C ILE A 156 -6.14 7.26 -5.48
N ASP A 157 -5.81 8.56 -5.34
CA ASP A 157 -6.77 9.69 -5.39
C ASP A 157 -7.63 9.57 -6.65
N LYS A 158 -8.98 9.63 -6.51
CA LYS A 158 -10.04 9.51 -7.53
C LYS A 158 -10.63 8.12 -7.84
N GLU A 159 -10.19 7.03 -7.22
CA GLU A 159 -10.95 5.78 -7.33
C GLU A 159 -12.22 5.85 -6.48
N LYS A 160 -13.31 5.25 -6.98
CA LYS A 160 -14.58 5.18 -6.24
C LYS A 160 -14.38 4.34 -4.98
N GLU A 161 -14.84 4.88 -3.85
CA GLU A 161 -14.93 4.11 -2.61
C GLU A 161 -16.05 3.07 -2.76
N GLN A 162 -15.68 1.79 -2.81
CA GLN A 162 -16.61 0.67 -2.92
C GLN A 162 -17.04 0.18 -1.54
N ILE A 163 -16.10 0.22 -0.59
CA ILE A 163 -16.29 -0.17 0.80
C ILE A 163 -15.62 0.90 1.66
N GLY A 164 -16.42 1.63 2.44
CA GLY A 164 -16.01 2.80 3.21
C GLY A 164 -16.56 2.84 4.65
N PRO A 165 -16.58 4.02 5.31
CA PRO A 165 -17.01 4.22 6.69
C PRO A 165 -18.43 3.80 7.05
N PHE A 166 -19.30 3.62 6.07
CA PHE A 166 -20.75 3.51 6.31
C PHE A 166 -21.36 2.12 6.11
N SER A 167 -20.56 1.04 6.09
CA SER A 167 -21.15 -0.31 6.15
C SER A 167 -21.52 -0.65 7.60
N VAL A 168 -22.82 -0.78 7.83
CA VAL A 168 -23.52 -1.08 9.10
C VAL A 168 -22.73 -2.03 10.01
N SER A 169 -22.40 -1.57 11.22
CA SER A 169 -21.91 -2.41 12.30
C SER A 169 -23.06 -3.24 12.89
N SER A 170 -22.87 -4.54 13.00
CA SER A 170 -23.66 -5.39 13.90
C SER A 170 -23.05 -5.28 15.30
N ASN A 171 -23.84 -4.82 16.27
CA ASN A 171 -23.43 -4.80 17.67
C ASN A 171 -23.24 -6.23 18.19
N ILE A 172 -22.01 -6.72 18.19
CA ILE A 172 -21.59 -7.90 18.96
C ILE A 172 -20.41 -7.50 19.82
N SER A 173 -20.60 -7.56 21.14
CA SER A 173 -19.55 -7.37 22.13
C SER A 173 -18.52 -8.50 22.01
N PRO A 174 -17.22 -8.23 21.87
CA PRO A 174 -16.22 -9.29 21.85
C PRO A 174 -16.02 -9.84 23.26
N ASP A 175 -16.09 -11.18 23.39
CA ASP A 175 -15.56 -11.90 24.54
C ASP A 175 -14.04 -11.71 24.56
N MET A 176 -13.55 -10.97 25.56
CA MET A 176 -12.15 -10.61 25.70
C MET A 176 -11.36 -11.81 26.29
N GLU A 177 -10.85 -12.67 25.41
CA GLU A 177 -9.80 -13.63 25.78
C GLU A 177 -8.49 -12.88 26.07
N THR A 178 -8.00 -13.02 27.30
CA THR A 178 -6.75 -12.47 27.83
C THR A 178 -5.54 -13.09 27.14
N THR A 179 -5.22 -12.60 25.94
CA THR A 179 -3.96 -12.91 25.26
C THR A 179 -2.96 -11.77 25.50
N ASN A 180 -1.71 -12.11 25.85
CA ASN A 180 -0.57 -11.18 25.98
C ASN A 180 -0.20 -10.59 24.61
N LYS A 181 -1.08 -9.75 24.05
CA LYS A 181 -0.88 -9.04 22.78
C LYS A 181 -0.53 -7.59 23.05
N THR A 182 0.52 -7.10 22.40
CA THR A 182 0.83 -5.67 22.36
C THR A 182 0.32 -5.12 21.03
N ILE A 183 -0.45 -4.04 21.06
CA ILE A 183 -0.97 -3.39 19.86
C ILE A 183 -0.25 -2.07 19.68
N THR A 184 0.46 -1.94 18.56
CA THR A 184 1.17 -0.71 18.17
C THR A 184 0.48 -0.10 16.96
N SER A 185 0.27 1.22 17.00
CA SER A 185 -0.27 1.98 15.87
C SER A 185 0.71 1.99 14.70
N ARG A 186 0.23 1.73 13.49
CA ARG A 186 0.99 1.95 12.25
C ARG A 186 0.89 3.40 11.74
N ALA A 187 0.17 4.29 12.43
CA ALA A 187 0.15 5.71 12.12
C ALA A 187 1.37 6.39 12.73
N LEU A 188 2.20 7.01 11.89
CA LEU A 188 3.32 7.81 12.35
C LEU A 188 2.91 9.30 12.35
N PRO A 189 2.85 9.95 13.54
CA PRO A 189 2.46 11.35 13.60
C PRO A 189 3.38 12.23 12.75
N PHE A 190 2.81 13.17 11.99
CA PHE A 190 3.58 14.09 11.14
C PHE A 190 4.72 14.78 11.88
N LYS A 191 4.46 15.20 13.12
CA LYS A 191 5.47 15.83 13.97
C LYS A 191 6.67 14.91 14.21
N ALA A 192 6.46 13.60 14.39
CA ALA A 192 7.56 12.64 14.56
C ALA A 192 8.40 12.51 13.28
N VAL A 193 7.76 12.54 12.10
CA VAL A 193 8.45 12.58 10.80
C VAL A 193 9.27 13.86 10.66
N LEU A 194 8.65 15.01 10.93
CA LEU A 194 9.30 16.31 10.82
C LEU A 194 10.47 16.44 11.82
N ASP A 195 10.29 16.03 13.07
CA ASP A 195 11.33 16.05 14.10
C ASP A 195 12.52 15.17 13.69
N HIS A 196 12.25 13.98 13.13
CA HIS A 196 13.30 13.09 12.62
C HIS A 196 14.09 13.74 11.48
N LEU A 197 13.42 14.24 10.45
CA LEU A 197 14.08 14.90 9.31
C LEU A 197 14.82 16.18 9.72
N SER A 198 14.25 16.95 10.66
CA SER A 198 14.89 18.14 11.23
C SER A 198 16.18 17.77 11.96
N SER A 199 16.19 16.66 12.71
CA SER A 199 17.38 16.19 13.43
C SER A 199 18.51 15.77 12.48
N LEU A 200 18.19 15.25 11.30
CA LEU A 200 19.17 14.83 10.29
C LEU A 200 19.76 16.02 9.52
N THR A 201 18.93 17.02 9.21
CA THR A 201 19.32 18.18 8.41
C THR A 201 19.88 19.34 9.23
N GLY A 202 19.49 19.46 10.51
CA GLY A 202 19.81 20.62 11.34
C GLY A 202 19.05 21.91 10.95
N ILE A 203 18.10 21.83 10.02
CA ILE A 203 17.31 22.98 9.56
C ILE A 203 16.12 23.21 10.51
N SER A 204 15.80 24.47 10.81
CA SER A 204 14.65 24.84 11.64
C SER A 204 13.52 25.42 10.79
N THR A 205 12.73 24.55 10.15
CA THR A 205 11.56 24.94 9.35
C THR A 205 10.41 23.94 9.54
N PRO A 206 9.13 24.37 9.49
CA PRO A 206 8.00 23.44 9.45
C PRO A 206 7.76 22.86 8.05
N ASP A 207 8.46 23.36 7.03
CA ASP A 207 8.34 22.87 5.66
C ASP A 207 9.09 21.55 5.47
N ILE A 208 8.35 20.44 5.49
CA ILE A 208 8.90 19.12 5.24
C ILE A 208 9.58 18.99 3.86
N GLY A 209 9.12 19.74 2.85
CA GLY A 209 9.70 19.72 1.51
C GLY A 209 11.15 20.17 1.51
N THR A 210 11.48 21.21 2.27
CA THR A 210 12.86 21.67 2.46
C THR A 210 13.76 20.56 2.99
N HIS A 211 13.33 19.81 4.01
CA HIS A 211 14.13 18.72 4.57
C HIS A 211 14.30 17.54 3.60
N LEU A 212 13.22 17.15 2.92
CA LEU A 212 13.24 16.06 1.96
C LEU A 212 14.14 16.38 0.76
N LEU A 213 14.11 17.62 0.27
CA LEU A 213 14.99 18.07 -0.79
C LEU A 213 16.47 18.11 -0.35
N GLU A 214 16.74 18.58 0.87
CA GLU A 214 18.11 18.60 1.41
C GLU A 214 18.71 17.19 1.51
N LEU A 215 17.93 16.22 1.99
CA LEU A 215 18.43 14.85 2.20
C LEU A 215 18.45 14.01 0.92
N PHE A 216 17.45 14.16 0.05
CA PHE A 216 17.20 13.22 -1.05
C PHE A 216 17.32 13.87 -2.44
N GLY A 217 17.35 15.20 -2.54
CA GLY A 217 17.46 15.90 -3.81
C GLY A 217 16.47 15.41 -4.85
N GLY A 218 16.99 14.90 -5.98
CA GLY A 218 16.17 14.35 -7.08
C GLY A 218 15.39 13.08 -6.72
N ASP A 219 15.78 12.38 -5.67
CA ASP A 219 15.12 11.16 -5.19
C ASP A 219 13.97 11.44 -4.21
N ALA A 220 13.72 12.70 -3.82
CA ALA A 220 12.54 13.06 -3.04
C ALA A 220 11.23 12.73 -3.80
N GLY A 221 10.12 12.52 -3.07
CA GLY A 221 8.79 12.35 -3.68
C GLY A 221 8.43 13.52 -4.60
N LEU A 222 7.68 13.25 -5.68
CA LEU A 222 7.34 14.24 -6.72
C LEU A 222 6.77 15.54 -6.14
N LYS A 223 5.89 15.39 -5.16
CA LYS A 223 5.21 16.50 -4.48
C LYS A 223 6.18 17.48 -3.80
N PHE A 224 7.33 16.99 -3.34
CA PHE A 224 8.30 17.78 -2.59
C PHE A 224 9.40 18.37 -3.49
N ARG A 225 9.67 17.74 -4.64
CA ARG A 225 10.74 18.19 -5.55
C ARG A 225 10.29 19.10 -6.69
N LEU A 226 9.02 19.03 -7.08
CA LEU A 226 8.49 19.82 -8.19
C LEU A 226 8.09 21.22 -7.71
N SER A 227 8.29 22.22 -8.58
CA SER A 227 7.75 23.54 -8.33
C SER A 227 6.22 23.49 -8.31
N ALA A 228 5.57 24.49 -7.71
CA ALA A 228 4.11 24.56 -7.71
C ALA A 228 3.53 24.58 -9.14
N MET A 229 4.24 25.15 -10.11
CA MET A 229 3.82 25.20 -11.51
C MET A 229 3.98 23.83 -12.18
N ASP A 230 5.14 23.18 -12.02
CA ASP A 230 5.39 21.86 -12.61
C ASP A 230 4.48 20.78 -12.01
N LEU A 231 4.19 20.87 -10.72
CA LEU A 231 3.25 19.95 -10.06
C LEU A 231 1.83 20.14 -10.60
N MET A 232 1.40 21.38 -10.86
CA MET A 232 0.10 21.65 -11.46
C MET A 232 0.02 21.14 -12.90
N ASP A 233 1.06 21.38 -13.70
CA ASP A 233 1.15 20.88 -15.08
C ASP A 233 1.18 19.36 -15.15
N LEU A 234 1.91 18.72 -14.22
CA LEU A 234 1.91 17.27 -14.06
C LEU A 234 0.51 16.76 -13.73
N LEU A 235 -0.15 17.34 -12.71
CA LEU A 235 -1.49 16.93 -12.29
C LEU A 235 -2.51 17.14 -13.41
N GLU A 236 -2.44 18.24 -14.16
CA GLU A 236 -3.30 18.50 -15.33
C GLU A 236 -3.03 17.53 -16.47
N THR A 237 -1.77 17.19 -16.73
CA THR A 237 -1.41 16.15 -17.70
C THR A 237 -1.93 14.78 -17.28
N MET A 238 -1.84 14.47 -15.98
CA MET A 238 -2.38 13.24 -15.40
C MET A 238 -3.89 13.17 -15.57
N THR A 239 -4.62 14.27 -15.32
CA THR A 239 -6.08 14.32 -15.49
C THR A 239 -6.48 14.23 -16.96
N ALA A 240 -5.74 14.85 -17.88
CA ALA A 240 -6.02 14.75 -19.32
C ALA A 240 -5.82 13.34 -19.89
N ARG A 241 -4.91 12.55 -19.29
CA ARG A 241 -4.67 11.14 -19.64
C ARG A 241 -5.72 10.17 -19.07
N GLU A 242 -6.66 10.63 -18.23
CA GLU A 242 -7.70 9.83 -17.54
C GLU A 242 -8.74 9.14 -18.45
N ARG A 243 -8.48 8.97 -19.75
CA ARG A 243 -9.32 8.09 -20.60
C ARG A 243 -9.05 6.59 -20.40
N HIS A 244 -8.10 6.21 -19.54
CA HIS A 244 -7.90 4.85 -19.07
C HIS A 244 -8.47 4.67 -17.66
N VAL A 245 -9.79 4.50 -17.58
CA VAL A 245 -10.61 4.64 -16.36
C VAL A 245 -10.50 3.46 -15.36
N ASP A 246 -9.63 2.46 -15.54
CA ASP A 246 -9.94 1.16 -14.92
C ASP A 246 -8.77 0.29 -14.38
N SER A 247 -7.59 0.86 -14.10
CA SER A 247 -6.39 0.03 -13.89
C SER A 247 -5.96 -0.17 -12.43
N GLY A 248 -6.49 0.57 -11.46
CA GLY A 248 -6.04 0.53 -10.07
C GLY A 248 -7.04 -0.10 -9.10
N ILE A 249 -6.57 -1.00 -8.24
CA ILE A 249 -7.31 -1.56 -7.11
C ILE A 249 -6.51 -1.28 -5.85
N LEU A 250 -7.06 -0.53 -4.89
CA LEU A 250 -6.44 -0.29 -3.59
C LEU A 250 -7.27 -0.89 -2.47
N LEU A 251 -6.61 -1.71 -1.65
CA LEU A 251 -7.10 -2.23 -0.38
C LEU A 251 -6.31 -1.56 0.74
N SER A 252 -6.96 -0.68 1.52
CA SER A 252 -6.31 -0.02 2.67
C SER A 252 -6.63 -0.73 3.97
N GLY A 253 -5.69 -0.75 4.92
CA GLY A 253 -5.86 -1.45 6.20
C GLY A 253 -6.83 -0.83 7.18
N CYS A 254 -7.18 0.44 7.00
CA CYS A 254 -8.17 1.13 7.83
C CYS A 254 -8.84 2.27 7.06
N GLN A 255 -9.90 2.81 7.65
CA GLN A 255 -10.51 4.07 7.24
C GLN A 255 -9.57 5.25 7.52
N ALA A 256 -9.89 6.40 6.91
CA ALA A 256 -9.13 7.62 7.08
C ALA A 256 -9.03 8.05 8.56
N ASP A 257 -10.08 7.91 9.35
CA ASP A 257 -10.14 8.31 10.76
C ASP A 257 -9.70 7.21 11.74
N GLU A 258 -9.26 6.05 11.23
CA GLU A 258 -8.88 4.89 12.02
C GLU A 258 -7.38 4.59 11.95
N THR A 259 -6.94 3.63 12.77
CA THR A 259 -5.54 3.20 12.87
C THR A 259 -5.42 1.71 12.59
N SER A 260 -4.58 1.33 11.62
CA SER A 260 -4.11 -0.05 11.43
C SER A 260 -3.15 -0.48 12.55
N ALA A 261 -3.30 -1.73 13.00
CA ALA A 261 -2.59 -2.33 14.12
C ALA A 261 -1.42 -3.24 13.70
N ASP A 262 -0.26 -3.04 14.33
CA ASP A 262 0.81 -4.02 14.44
C ASP A 262 0.65 -4.80 15.75
N VAL A 263 0.56 -6.12 15.66
CA VAL A 263 0.24 -7.01 16.78
C VAL A 263 1.48 -7.77 17.18
N GLY A 264 2.07 -7.40 18.31
CA GLY A 264 3.08 -8.19 19.00
C GLY A 264 2.42 -9.35 19.75
N VAL A 265 2.93 -10.57 19.57
CA VAL A 265 2.49 -11.76 20.31
C VAL A 265 3.68 -12.24 21.13
N GLY A 266 3.60 -12.22 22.47
CA GLY A 266 4.77 -12.39 23.36
C GLY A 266 5.83 -13.42 22.91
N ASN A 267 5.43 -14.67 22.65
CA ASN A 267 6.32 -15.72 22.10
C ASN A 267 6.00 -16.10 20.63
N GLY A 268 5.10 -15.35 19.99
CA GLY A 268 4.64 -15.61 18.62
C GLY A 268 5.26 -14.64 17.61
N LYS A 269 5.01 -14.88 16.32
CA LYS A 269 5.38 -13.93 15.28
C LYS A 269 4.42 -12.74 15.31
N ALA A 270 4.96 -11.53 15.34
CA ALA A 270 4.18 -10.32 15.18
C ALA A 270 3.60 -10.23 13.77
N TYR A 271 2.46 -9.54 13.61
CA TYR A 271 1.75 -9.42 12.33
C TYR A 271 0.96 -8.11 12.25
N GLY A 272 0.71 -7.64 11.02
CA GLY A 272 -0.26 -6.59 10.73
C GLY A 272 -1.67 -7.15 10.75
N ALA A 273 -2.57 -6.51 11.48
CA ALA A 273 -3.92 -7.03 11.67
C ALA A 273 -4.65 -7.18 10.32
N PHE A 274 -4.49 -6.25 9.38
CA PHE A 274 -5.14 -6.34 8.07
C PHE A 274 -4.51 -7.42 7.18
N SER A 275 -3.19 -7.44 7.09
CA SER A 275 -2.46 -8.47 6.33
C SER A 275 -2.80 -9.87 6.84
N ASN A 276 -2.83 -10.06 8.15
CA ASN A 276 -3.23 -11.34 8.76
C ASN A 276 -4.71 -11.69 8.48
N ALA A 277 -5.61 -10.70 8.48
CA ALA A 277 -7.00 -10.93 8.13
C ALA A 277 -7.15 -11.41 6.68
N ILE A 278 -6.45 -10.77 5.72
CA ILE A 278 -6.39 -11.22 4.33
C ILE A 278 -5.85 -12.65 4.24
N GLN A 279 -4.75 -12.96 4.93
CA GLN A 279 -4.19 -14.33 4.95
C GLN A 279 -5.19 -15.35 5.49
N THR A 280 -5.93 -15.01 6.54
CA THR A 280 -6.96 -15.88 7.13
C THR A 280 -8.08 -16.14 6.13
N VAL A 281 -8.62 -15.09 5.50
CA VAL A 281 -9.67 -15.23 4.49
C VAL A 281 -9.20 -16.10 3.33
N LEU A 282 -8.00 -15.85 2.81
CA LEU A 282 -7.44 -16.64 1.71
C LEU A 282 -7.26 -18.11 2.14
N LYS A 283 -6.76 -18.38 3.33
CA LYS A 283 -6.58 -19.76 3.81
C LYS A 283 -7.91 -20.50 3.99
N GLU A 284 -8.95 -19.83 4.45
CA GLU A 284 -10.29 -20.43 4.68
C GLU A 284 -11.09 -20.61 3.39
N ASN A 285 -10.69 -19.97 2.28
CA ASN A 285 -11.42 -19.96 1.03
C ASN A 285 -10.50 -20.32 -0.14
N GLU A 286 -10.48 -21.59 -0.53
CA GLU A 286 -9.65 -22.07 -1.65
C GLU A 286 -10.15 -21.58 -3.03
N GLY A 287 -11.46 -21.33 -3.15
CA GLY A 287 -12.09 -20.84 -4.38
C GLY A 287 -11.75 -19.38 -4.73
N ALA A 288 -12.11 -18.98 -5.95
CA ALA A 288 -11.94 -17.62 -6.42
C ALA A 288 -12.80 -16.63 -5.62
N LEU A 289 -12.17 -15.60 -5.05
CA LEU A 289 -12.84 -14.51 -4.35
C LEU A 289 -12.84 -13.24 -5.19
N LYS A 290 -13.93 -12.49 -5.16
CA LYS A 290 -13.96 -11.12 -5.69
C LYS A 290 -13.20 -10.16 -4.77
N ASN A 291 -12.69 -9.05 -5.32
CA ASN A 291 -12.02 -8.02 -4.52
C ASN A 291 -12.91 -7.51 -3.38
N LYS A 292 -14.19 -7.21 -3.65
CA LYS A 292 -15.13 -6.77 -2.61
C LYS A 292 -15.40 -7.83 -1.54
N GLN A 293 -15.48 -9.11 -1.93
CA GLN A 293 -15.71 -10.21 -1.00
C GLN A 293 -14.52 -10.38 -0.05
N LEU A 294 -13.30 -10.33 -0.59
CA LEU A 294 -12.09 -10.42 0.22
C LEU A 294 -12.03 -9.34 1.31
N VAL A 295 -12.35 -8.09 0.97
CA VAL A 295 -12.34 -6.97 1.93
C VAL A 295 -13.44 -7.09 2.98
N MET A 296 -14.66 -7.47 2.57
CA MET A 296 -15.76 -7.70 3.52
C MET A 296 -15.42 -8.82 4.51
N MET A 297 -14.94 -9.97 4.03
CA MET A 297 -14.55 -11.08 4.89
C MET A 297 -13.36 -10.73 5.79
N ALA A 298 -12.46 -9.86 5.34
CA ALA A 298 -11.36 -9.36 6.16
C ALA A 298 -11.89 -8.46 7.31
N ARG A 299 -12.93 -7.63 7.07
CA ARG A 299 -13.63 -6.90 8.14
C ARG A 299 -14.22 -7.86 9.17
N ASP A 300 -14.90 -8.92 8.72
CA ASP A 300 -15.49 -9.93 9.62
C ASP A 300 -14.43 -10.65 10.48
N VAL A 301 -13.26 -10.96 9.89
CA VAL A 301 -12.12 -11.53 10.64
C VAL A 301 -11.60 -10.54 11.69
N LEU A 302 -11.45 -9.27 11.33
CA LEU A 302 -10.96 -8.23 12.24
C LEU A 302 -11.91 -8.00 13.41
N GLU A 303 -13.22 -7.91 13.15
CA GLU A 303 -14.26 -7.74 14.18
C GLU A 303 -14.25 -8.93 15.15
N ARG A 304 -14.21 -10.17 14.64
CA ARG A 304 -14.11 -11.39 15.44
C ARG A 304 -12.84 -11.45 16.30
N LEU A 305 -11.75 -10.83 15.84
CA LEU A 305 -10.49 -10.72 16.59
C LEU A 305 -10.44 -9.49 17.52
N GLY A 306 -11.50 -8.69 17.58
CA GLY A 306 -11.63 -7.52 18.45
C GLY A 306 -10.88 -6.28 17.96
N PHE A 307 -10.56 -6.19 16.67
CA PHE A 307 -9.95 -4.98 16.09
C PHE A 307 -11.04 -4.00 15.64
N HIS A 308 -10.82 -2.71 15.93
CA HIS A 308 -11.71 -1.61 15.52
C HIS A 308 -11.38 -1.04 14.13
N GLN A 309 -10.38 -1.58 13.43
CA GLN A 309 -9.99 -1.11 12.11
C GLN A 309 -10.89 -1.71 11.04
N HIS A 310 -11.30 -0.91 10.07
CA HIS A 310 -12.18 -1.32 8.98
C HIS A 310 -11.48 -1.09 7.63
N PRO A 311 -10.89 -2.13 7.03
CA PRO A 311 -10.24 -2.02 5.73
C PRO A 311 -11.15 -1.48 4.64
N CYS A 312 -10.65 -0.64 3.72
CA CYS A 312 -11.45 -0.08 2.64
C CYS A 312 -11.04 -0.63 1.27
N LEU A 313 -11.96 -0.49 0.30
CA LEU A 313 -11.72 -0.84 -1.10
C LEU A 313 -11.97 0.39 -1.98
N TYR A 314 -10.96 0.78 -2.75
CA TYR A 314 -11.02 1.87 -3.72
C TYR A 314 -10.71 1.33 -5.11
N CYS A 315 -11.72 1.31 -5.98
CA CYS A 315 -11.62 0.91 -7.38
C CYS A 315 -12.93 1.19 -8.13
N SER A 316 -12.95 0.94 -9.43
CA SER A 316 -14.19 0.91 -10.22
C SER A 316 -15.15 -0.21 -9.81
N ASP A 317 -16.41 -0.10 -10.24
CA ASP A 317 -17.43 -1.13 -10.03
C ASP A 317 -17.04 -2.47 -10.66
N GLN A 318 -16.42 -2.43 -11.84
CA GLN A 318 -15.94 -3.63 -12.53
C GLN A 318 -14.84 -4.32 -11.72
N ASN A 319 -13.88 -3.55 -11.18
CA ASN A 319 -12.79 -4.09 -10.39
C ASN A 319 -13.26 -4.60 -9.03
N ALA A 320 -14.28 -4.00 -8.43
CA ALA A 320 -14.87 -4.50 -7.18
C ALA A 320 -15.41 -5.94 -7.34
N ASP A 321 -16.01 -6.22 -8.50
CA ASP A 321 -16.58 -7.52 -8.86
C ASP A 321 -15.61 -8.48 -9.57
N ALA A 322 -14.42 -8.02 -9.94
CA ALA A 322 -13.36 -8.85 -10.50
C ALA A 322 -12.76 -9.79 -9.45
N THR A 323 -12.25 -10.94 -9.89
CA THR A 323 -11.54 -11.91 -9.05
C THR A 323 -10.23 -11.32 -8.56
N PHE A 324 -9.97 -11.40 -7.25
CA PHE A 324 -8.74 -10.97 -6.62
C PHE A 324 -7.53 -11.62 -7.30
N LEU A 325 -6.61 -10.77 -7.78
CA LEU A 325 -5.43 -11.13 -8.56
C LEU A 325 -5.70 -12.08 -9.74
N SER A 326 -6.91 -12.10 -10.29
CA SER A 326 -7.31 -13.04 -11.36
C SER A 326 -6.89 -14.48 -11.04
N GLN A 327 -7.24 -15.01 -9.87
CA GLN A 327 -6.91 -16.38 -9.47
C GLN A 327 -7.17 -17.37 -10.63
N PRO A 328 -6.18 -18.20 -11.01
CA PRO A 328 -6.29 -19.15 -12.14
C PRO A 328 -7.39 -20.19 -12.00
#